data_AF-A0A1Z7YNC8-F1
#
_entry.id   AF-A0A1Z7YNC8-F1
#
_cell.length_a   1.000
_cell.length_b   1.000
_cell.length_c   1.000
_cell.angle_alpha   90.00
_cell.angle_beta   90.00
_cell.angle_gamma   90.00
#
_symmetry.space_group_name_H-M   'P 1'
#
loop_
_entity.id
_entity.type
_entity.pdbx_description
1 polymer ?
#
loop_
_entity_poly.entity_id
_entity_poly.type
_entity_poly.pdbx_seq_one_letter_code
_entity_poly.pdbx_strand_id
1 'polypeptide(L)'
;MLIDAFESESPHARTQWGFWGGDWCEDLNLDELEPYYNALVNLPMAIELSLNNGTTVGLVHAELPKTCDWDQVSATLSTKQDNTTPTPLTHGMLWNKNQVHSPEASHGLIQPVENIDHVFHGHTIINKITTVGNRTFMDLGSYESGLIGLINPINFLENINNS
;
A
#
# COMPACT_ATOMS: atom_id res chain seq x y z
N MET A 1 -4.35 0.15 13.70
CA MET A 1 -5.04 -0.85 12.85
C MET A 1 -5.35 -2.09 13.69
N LEU A 2 -6.01 -3.11 13.12
CA LEU A 2 -6.38 -4.34 13.85
C LEU A 2 -5.17 -4.95 14.59
N ILE A 3 -4.03 -5.06 13.92
CA ILE A 3 -2.79 -5.62 14.49
C ILE A 3 -2.40 -4.90 15.79
N ASP A 4 -2.29 -3.56 15.77
CA ASP A 4 -1.93 -2.78 16.96
C ASP A 4 -2.97 -2.91 18.08
N ALA A 5 -4.26 -2.93 17.72
CA ALA A 5 -5.34 -3.04 18.70
C ALA A 5 -5.37 -4.43 19.36
N PHE A 6 -5.01 -5.47 18.61
CA PHE A 6 -4.93 -6.85 19.09
C PHE A 6 -3.68 -7.06 19.97
N GLU A 7 -2.48 -6.68 19.50
CA GLU A 7 -1.23 -6.93 20.22
C GLU A 7 -1.07 -6.09 21.49
N SER A 8 -1.58 -4.84 21.49
CA SER A 8 -1.44 -3.96 22.65
C SER A 8 -2.42 -4.27 23.77
N GLU A 9 -3.51 -5.01 23.47
CA GLU A 9 -4.69 -5.18 24.33
C GLU A 9 -5.20 -3.88 24.97
N SER A 10 -4.88 -2.73 24.37
CA SER A 10 -5.11 -1.42 24.95
C SER A 10 -6.50 -0.92 24.58
N PRO A 11 -7.37 -0.60 25.55
CA PRO A 11 -8.67 0.01 25.27
C PRO A 11 -8.55 1.30 24.47
N HIS A 12 -7.46 2.05 24.67
CA HIS A 12 -7.17 3.27 23.92
C HIS A 12 -6.86 2.97 22.45
N ALA A 13 -6.00 1.98 22.17
CA ALA A 13 -5.67 1.58 20.80
C ALA A 13 -6.91 1.06 20.05
N ARG A 14 -7.75 0.27 20.74
CA ARG A 14 -9.02 -0.21 20.20
C ARG A 14 -10.00 0.93 19.89
N THR A 15 -10.17 1.87 20.83
CA THR A 15 -11.01 3.07 20.62
C THR A 15 -10.51 3.91 19.44
N GLN A 16 -9.20 4.14 19.35
CA GLN A 16 -8.60 4.90 18.26
C GLN A 16 -8.81 4.22 16.91
N TRP A 17 -8.64 2.90 16.84
CA TRP A 17 -8.92 2.13 15.64
C TRP A 17 -10.41 2.17 15.26
N GLY A 18 -11.31 2.17 16.24
CA GLY A 18 -12.75 2.37 16.03
C GLY A 18 -13.08 3.63 15.24
N PHE A 19 -12.45 4.77 15.56
CA PHE A 19 -12.62 6.03 14.81
C PHE A 19 -12.16 5.97 13.34
N TRP A 20 -11.42 4.94 12.95
CA TRP A 20 -10.93 4.71 11.58
C TRP A 20 -11.61 3.52 10.90
N GLY A 21 -12.82 3.15 11.34
CA GLY A 21 -13.61 2.06 10.77
C GLY A 21 -13.29 0.67 11.33
N GLY A 22 -12.71 0.62 12.53
CA GLY A 22 -12.53 -0.62 13.30
C GLY A 22 -13.72 -0.98 14.18
N ASP A 23 -14.79 -0.19 14.18
CA ASP A 23 -16.00 -0.31 15.00
C ASP A 23 -16.77 -1.62 14.77
N TRP A 24 -16.63 -2.26 13.60
CA TRP A 24 -17.16 -3.61 13.36
C TRP A 24 -16.66 -4.66 14.37
N CYS A 25 -15.54 -4.41 15.05
CA CYS A 25 -15.00 -5.31 16.07
C CYS A 25 -15.64 -5.13 17.46
N GLU A 26 -16.54 -4.17 17.68
CA GLU A 26 -17.06 -3.82 19.01
C GLU A 26 -17.70 -5.01 19.73
N ASP A 27 -18.42 -5.87 18.99
CA ASP A 27 -19.10 -7.04 19.54
C ASP A 27 -18.22 -8.30 19.62
N LEU A 28 -16.95 -8.21 19.19
CA LEU A 28 -16.03 -9.36 19.13
C LEU A 28 -15.08 -9.37 20.34
N ASN A 29 -14.90 -10.54 20.95
CA ASN A 29 -13.86 -10.76 21.94
C ASN A 29 -12.50 -11.09 21.28
N LEU A 30 -11.43 -11.26 22.08
CA LEU A 30 -10.09 -11.54 21.56
C LEU A 30 -10.02 -12.87 20.79
N ASP A 31 -10.66 -13.93 21.27
CA ASP A 31 -10.68 -15.23 20.59
C ASP A 31 -11.40 -15.14 19.23
N GLU A 32 -12.42 -14.27 19.12
CA GLU A 32 -13.13 -14.01 17.86
C GLU A 32 -12.32 -13.13 16.88
N LEU A 33 -11.43 -12.29 17.40
CA LEU A 33 -10.54 -11.44 16.60
C LEU A 33 -9.25 -12.14 16.15
N GLU A 34 -8.82 -13.15 16.89
CA GLU A 34 -7.59 -13.89 16.65
C GLU A 34 -7.46 -14.44 15.20
N PRO A 35 -8.52 -15.00 14.57
CA PRO A 35 -8.43 -15.45 13.18
C PRO A 35 -8.09 -14.32 12.18
N TYR A 36 -8.65 -13.12 12.39
CA TYR A 36 -8.38 -11.95 11.55
C TYR A 36 -6.97 -11.43 11.77
N TYR A 37 -6.53 -11.38 13.02
CA TYR A 37 -5.16 -11.02 13.38
C TYR A 37 -4.15 -11.96 12.70
N ASN A 38 -4.34 -13.28 12.87
CA ASN A 38 -3.46 -14.30 12.28
C ASN A 38 -3.41 -14.22 10.75
N ALA A 39 -4.52 -13.88 10.09
CA ALA A 39 -4.54 -13.67 8.65
C ALA A 39 -3.75 -12.42 8.23
N LEU A 40 -3.94 -11.29 8.94
CA LEU A 40 -3.39 -10.00 8.55
C LEU A 40 -1.91 -9.84 8.89
N VAL A 41 -1.45 -10.36 10.04
CA VAL A 41 -0.05 -10.21 10.50
C VAL A 41 0.95 -10.86 9.53
N ASN A 42 0.51 -11.91 8.82
CA ASN A 42 1.31 -12.67 7.87
C ASN A 42 1.29 -12.12 6.44
N LEU A 43 0.50 -11.08 6.15
CA LEU A 43 0.47 -10.48 4.83
C LEU A 43 1.80 -9.77 4.52
N PRO A 44 2.30 -9.86 3.28
CA PRO A 44 3.53 -9.18 2.91
C PRO A 44 3.32 -7.67 2.82
N MET A 45 4.36 -6.89 3.17
CA MET A 45 4.37 -5.43 3.03
C MET A 45 4.35 -4.97 1.57
N ALA A 46 5.00 -5.74 0.69
CA ALA A 46 5.03 -5.53 -0.75
C ALA A 46 4.89 -6.87 -1.46
N ILE A 47 4.28 -6.87 -2.65
CA ILE A 47 4.22 -8.04 -3.53
C ILE A 47 4.91 -7.69 -4.84
N GLU A 48 5.79 -8.56 -5.31
CA GLU A 48 6.35 -8.51 -6.67
C GLU A 48 5.67 -9.56 -7.53
N LEU A 49 5.29 -9.19 -8.75
CA LEU A 49 4.66 -10.07 -9.73
C LEU A 49 5.43 -10.01 -11.05
N SER A 50 5.93 -11.16 -11.50
CA SER A 50 6.40 -11.32 -12.88
C SER A 50 5.21 -11.62 -13.79
N LEU A 51 4.98 -10.76 -14.77
CA LEU A 51 3.91 -10.89 -15.75
C LEU A 51 4.36 -11.75 -16.94
N ASN A 52 3.39 -12.29 -17.69
CA ASN A 52 3.66 -13.23 -18.79
C ASN A 52 4.35 -12.61 -20.01
N ASN A 53 4.34 -11.28 -20.14
CA ASN A 53 5.04 -10.51 -21.17
C ASN A 53 6.48 -10.15 -20.77
N GLY A 54 6.95 -10.65 -19.61
CA GLY A 54 8.30 -10.43 -19.11
C GLY A 54 8.48 -9.20 -18.23
N THR A 55 7.43 -8.39 -18.01
CA THR A 55 7.53 -7.24 -17.10
C THR A 55 7.35 -7.65 -15.65
N THR A 56 7.95 -6.90 -14.72
CA THR A 56 7.81 -7.07 -13.27
C THR A 56 7.09 -5.87 -12.66
N VAL A 57 6.07 -6.14 -11.84
CA VAL A 57 5.29 -5.09 -11.17
C VAL A 57 5.24 -5.28 -9.67
N GLY A 58 5.29 -4.16 -8.95
CA GLY A 58 5.23 -4.11 -7.50
C GLY A 58 3.85 -3.68 -7.03
N LEU A 59 3.37 -4.24 -5.93
CA LEU A 59 2.17 -3.79 -5.22
C LEU A 59 2.59 -3.32 -3.82
N VAL A 60 2.27 -2.08 -3.49
CA VAL A 60 2.56 -1.47 -2.18
C VAL A 60 1.36 -0.64 -1.75
N HIS A 61 0.82 -0.86 -0.55
CA HIS A 61 -0.44 -0.25 -0.12
C HIS A 61 -0.47 1.28 -0.25
N ALA A 62 0.49 2.00 0.34
CA ALA A 62 0.49 3.46 0.34
C ALA A 62 1.53 4.06 -0.63
N GLU A 63 2.77 4.27 -0.20
CA GLU A 63 3.81 4.82 -1.06
C GLU A 63 5.21 4.35 -0.66
N LEU A 64 6.14 4.41 -1.62
CA LEU A 64 7.57 4.22 -1.38
C LEU A 64 8.27 5.59 -1.31
N PRO A 65 9.53 5.66 -0.84
CA PRO A 65 10.32 6.89 -0.89
C PRO A 65 10.39 7.49 -2.31
N LYS A 66 10.49 8.82 -2.40
CA LYS A 66 10.52 9.57 -3.68
C LYS A 66 11.63 9.07 -4.62
N THR A 67 12.76 8.66 -4.04
CA THR A 67 13.87 7.99 -4.73
C THR A 67 14.07 6.66 -4.03
N CYS A 68 13.90 5.56 -4.76
CA CYS A 68 14.12 4.23 -4.22
C CYS A 68 14.41 3.21 -5.33
N ASP A 69 15.15 2.19 -4.94
CA ASP A 69 15.48 1.01 -5.74
C ASP A 69 14.68 -0.17 -5.19
N TRP A 70 13.97 -0.87 -6.07
CA TRP A 70 13.10 -1.97 -5.69
C TRP A 70 13.88 -3.14 -5.08
N ASP A 71 15.06 -3.47 -5.59
CA ASP A 71 15.88 -4.57 -5.06
C ASP A 71 16.32 -4.27 -3.62
N GLN A 72 16.63 -3.00 -3.32
CA GLN A 72 16.97 -2.56 -1.96
C GLN A 72 15.76 -2.62 -1.02
N VAL A 73 14.58 -2.24 -1.51
CA VAL A 73 13.32 -2.38 -0.76
C VAL A 73 13.06 -3.85 -0.46
N SER A 74 13.12 -4.71 -1.47
CA SER A 74 12.90 -6.16 -1.35
C SER A 74 13.91 -6.82 -0.41
N ALA A 75 15.19 -6.47 -0.51
CA ALA A 75 16.22 -6.96 0.41
C ALA A 75 15.94 -6.51 1.86
N THR A 76 15.57 -5.24 2.06
CA THR A 76 15.24 -4.72 3.40
C THR A 76 14.07 -5.47 4.01
N LEU A 77 12.99 -5.66 3.25
CA LEU A 77 11.79 -6.38 3.70
C LEU A 77 12.07 -7.86 3.97
N SER A 78 12.96 -8.49 3.20
CA SER A 78 13.32 -9.91 3.36
C SER A 78 14.13 -10.18 4.64
N THR A 79 14.84 -9.17 5.16
CA THR A 79 15.61 -9.28 6.41
C THR A 79 14.79 -8.95 7.66
N LYS A 80 13.53 -8.50 7.49
CA LYS A 80 12.66 -8.12 8.61
C LYS A 80 12.16 -9.38 9.32
N GLN A 81 12.20 -9.35 10.65
CA GLN A 81 11.69 -10.45 11.49
C GLN A 81 10.17 -10.40 11.62
N ASP A 82 9.59 -9.20 11.57
CA ASP A 82 8.16 -8.96 11.71
C ASP A 82 7.73 -7.73 10.88
N ASN A 83 6.41 -7.62 10.69
CA ASN A 83 5.78 -6.44 10.07
C ASN A 83 5.37 -5.38 11.11
N THR A 84 5.50 -5.68 12.41
CA THR A 84 4.95 -4.89 13.51
C THR A 84 5.93 -3.86 14.05
N THR A 85 7.23 -4.06 13.87
CA THR A 85 8.28 -3.10 14.19
C THR A 85 8.38 -2.04 13.08
N PRO A 86 7.96 -0.78 13.31
CA PRO A 86 7.92 0.23 12.26
C PRO A 86 9.33 0.71 11.90
N THR A 87 9.63 0.76 10.61
CA THR A 87 10.77 1.50 10.04
C THR A 87 10.25 2.66 9.20
N PRO A 88 11.08 3.67 8.86
CA PRO A 88 10.63 4.73 7.95
C PRO A 88 10.06 4.19 6.63
N LEU A 89 10.63 3.08 6.12
CA LEU A 89 10.13 2.41 4.93
C LEU A 89 8.73 1.80 5.17
N THR A 90 8.55 0.95 6.19
CA THR A 90 7.24 0.29 6.41
C THR A 90 6.17 1.27 6.87
N HIS A 91 6.55 2.32 7.58
CA HIS A 91 5.65 3.44 7.88
C HIS A 91 5.19 4.13 6.59
N GLY A 92 6.10 4.40 5.65
CA GLY A 92 5.76 4.96 4.36
C GLY A 92 4.78 4.08 3.56
N MET A 93 5.04 2.78 3.56
CA MET A 93 4.22 1.80 2.83
C MET A 93 2.81 1.60 3.41
N LEU A 94 2.57 1.97 4.67
CA LEU A 94 1.26 1.83 5.32
C LEU A 94 0.52 3.16 5.48
N TRP A 95 1.23 4.24 5.78
CA TRP A 95 0.60 5.44 6.34
C TRP A 95 0.85 6.71 5.57
N ASN A 96 1.98 6.82 4.85
CA ASN A 96 2.25 8.05 4.13
C ASN A 96 1.19 8.29 3.06
N LYS A 97 0.88 9.55 2.88
CA LYS A 97 -0.03 10.04 1.86
C LYS A 97 0.59 11.30 1.28
N ASN A 98 0.08 11.72 0.13
CA ASN A 98 0.40 12.96 -0.59
C ASN A 98 1.45 12.85 -1.71
N GLN A 99 2.15 11.74 -1.94
CA GLN A 99 3.13 11.70 -3.03
C GLN A 99 2.50 12.08 -4.38
N VAL A 100 1.35 11.50 -4.72
CA VAL A 100 0.60 11.80 -5.96
C VAL A 100 0.11 13.25 -6.06
N HIS A 101 -0.11 13.93 -4.93
CA HIS A 101 -0.59 15.31 -4.87
C HIS A 101 0.53 16.33 -4.62
N SER A 102 1.78 15.88 -4.54
CA SER A 102 2.91 16.75 -4.23
C SER A 102 3.23 17.71 -5.39
N PRO A 103 3.79 18.90 -5.11
CA PRO A 103 4.35 19.77 -6.15
C PRO A 103 5.37 19.04 -7.01
N GLU A 104 6.17 18.15 -6.42
CA GLU A 104 7.13 17.32 -7.14
C GLU A 104 6.45 16.39 -8.15
N ALA A 105 5.36 15.73 -7.79
CA ALA A 105 4.58 14.92 -8.73
C ALA A 105 4.01 15.79 -9.86
N SER A 106 3.46 16.95 -9.52
CA SER A 106 2.88 17.90 -10.48
C SER A 106 3.92 18.47 -11.45
N HIS A 107 5.19 18.54 -11.05
CA HIS A 107 6.32 18.99 -11.87
C HIS A 107 7.14 17.85 -12.47
N GLY A 108 6.72 16.59 -12.32
CA GLY A 108 7.45 15.42 -12.86
C GLY A 108 8.82 15.18 -12.22
N LEU A 109 9.00 15.60 -10.96
CA LEU A 109 10.26 15.49 -10.21
C LEU A 109 10.37 14.19 -9.40
N ILE A 110 9.27 13.44 -9.25
CA ILE A 110 9.30 12.09 -8.65
C ILE A 110 10.00 11.15 -9.61
N GLN A 111 11.09 10.52 -9.14
CA GLN A 111 11.85 9.59 -9.96
C GLN A 111 11.11 8.24 -10.06
N PRO A 112 11.24 7.53 -11.19
CA PRO A 112 10.84 6.13 -11.28
C PRO A 112 11.52 5.31 -10.18
N VAL A 113 10.84 4.29 -9.69
CA VAL A 113 11.43 3.24 -8.88
C VAL A 113 12.40 2.45 -9.76
N GLU A 114 13.65 2.32 -9.34
CA GLU A 114 14.66 1.55 -10.06
C GLU A 114 14.46 0.04 -9.88
N ASN A 115 14.94 -0.75 -10.83
CA ASN A 115 14.89 -2.23 -10.82
C ASN A 115 13.49 -2.86 -10.74
N ILE A 116 12.47 -2.14 -11.21
CA ILE A 116 11.12 -2.66 -11.45
C ILE A 116 10.45 -1.89 -12.58
N ASP A 117 9.62 -2.56 -13.39
CA ASP A 117 8.96 -1.87 -14.50
C ASP A 117 7.90 -0.90 -14.01
N HIS A 118 7.10 -1.29 -13.00
CA HIS A 118 6.02 -0.45 -12.49
C HIS A 118 5.61 -0.78 -11.05
N VAL A 119 5.09 0.19 -10.30
CA VAL A 119 4.54 -0.03 -8.95
C VAL A 119 3.12 0.52 -8.84
N PHE A 120 2.21 -0.30 -8.33
CA PHE A 120 0.82 0.08 -8.06
C PHE A 120 0.60 0.35 -6.57
N HIS A 121 -0.17 1.40 -6.31
CA HIS A 121 -0.45 1.95 -4.99
C HIS A 121 -1.95 2.18 -4.75
N GLY A 122 -2.38 2.00 -3.52
CA GLY A 122 -3.69 2.40 -3.02
C GLY A 122 -3.60 3.56 -2.02
N HIS A 123 -4.40 3.48 -0.95
CA HIS A 123 -4.39 4.34 0.25
C HIS A 123 -4.81 5.80 0.04
N THR A 124 -4.15 6.51 -0.87
CA THR A 124 -4.53 7.88 -1.19
C THR A 124 -5.71 7.85 -2.16
N ILE A 125 -6.89 8.25 -1.68
CA ILE A 125 -8.10 8.39 -2.50
C ILE A 125 -7.86 9.47 -3.57
N ILE A 126 -8.02 9.08 -4.83
CA ILE A 126 -7.88 9.95 -5.99
C ILE A 126 -9.14 9.91 -6.86
N ASN A 127 -9.43 11.02 -7.55
CA ASN A 127 -10.61 11.12 -8.42
C ASN A 127 -10.47 10.33 -9.72
N LYS A 128 -9.22 9.99 -10.11
CA LYS A 128 -8.90 9.24 -11.33
C LYS A 128 -7.57 8.52 -11.11
N ILE A 129 -7.47 7.28 -11.59
CA ILE A 129 -6.20 6.52 -11.65
C ILE A 129 -5.13 7.40 -12.29
N THR A 130 -4.05 7.62 -11.55
CA THR A 130 -3.01 8.61 -11.90
C THR A 130 -1.64 7.96 -11.81
N THR A 131 -0.82 8.20 -12.83
CA THR A 131 0.56 7.71 -12.90
C THR A 131 1.55 8.86 -12.75
N VAL A 132 2.57 8.67 -11.91
CA VAL A 132 3.68 9.59 -11.70
C VAL A 132 4.98 8.79 -11.76
N GLY A 133 5.84 9.06 -12.75
CA GLY A 133 6.96 8.17 -13.06
C GLY A 133 6.44 6.78 -13.46
N ASN A 134 6.96 5.70 -12.88
CA ASN A 134 6.43 4.34 -13.02
C ASN A 134 5.55 3.92 -11.82
N ARG A 135 4.87 4.88 -11.19
CA ARG A 135 4.02 4.64 -10.01
C ARG A 135 2.59 4.98 -10.35
N THR A 136 1.67 4.02 -10.21
CA THR A 136 0.24 4.27 -10.41
C THR A 136 -0.51 4.19 -9.10
N PHE A 137 -1.18 5.28 -8.75
CA PHE A 137 -2.14 5.33 -7.67
C PHE A 137 -3.52 4.99 -8.24
N MET A 138 -4.27 4.12 -7.57
CA MET A 138 -5.52 3.57 -8.10
C MET A 138 -6.67 3.43 -7.10
N ASP A 139 -6.51 3.95 -5.87
CA ASP A 139 -7.60 3.96 -4.89
C ASP A 139 -8.61 5.06 -5.22
N LEU A 140 -9.79 4.66 -5.68
CA LEU A 140 -10.90 5.57 -6.00
C LEU A 140 -11.83 5.83 -4.81
N GLY A 141 -11.48 5.33 -3.62
CA GLY A 141 -12.25 5.54 -2.39
C GLY A 141 -13.61 4.83 -2.41
N SER A 142 -13.62 3.52 -2.69
CA SER A 142 -14.86 2.76 -2.94
C SER A 142 -15.92 2.88 -1.83
N TYR A 143 -15.50 2.99 -0.58
CA TYR A 143 -16.40 3.15 0.56
C TYR A 143 -17.09 4.53 0.61
N GLU A 144 -16.54 5.55 -0.04
CA GLU A 144 -17.06 6.91 -0.09
C GLU A 144 -17.70 7.23 -1.46
N SER A 145 -17.00 6.90 -2.56
CA SER A 145 -17.40 7.23 -3.92
C SER A 145 -18.26 6.15 -4.60
N GLY A 146 -18.25 4.92 -4.07
CA GLY A 146 -18.83 3.74 -4.74
C GLY A 146 -18.02 3.24 -5.95
N LEU A 147 -16.86 3.83 -6.26
CA LEU A 147 -16.03 3.46 -7.40
C LEU A 147 -14.88 2.54 -6.96
N ILE A 148 -14.65 1.46 -7.72
CA ILE A 148 -13.53 0.53 -7.50
C ILE A 148 -12.57 0.61 -8.68
N GLY A 149 -11.30 0.84 -8.39
CA GLY A 149 -10.23 0.77 -9.39
C GLY A 149 -9.87 -0.68 -9.71
N LEU A 150 -10.06 -1.09 -10.96
CA LEU A 150 -9.66 -2.41 -11.45
C LEU A 150 -8.79 -2.24 -12.70
N ILE A 151 -7.62 -2.87 -12.70
CA ILE A 151 -6.63 -2.75 -13.76
C ILE A 151 -6.20 -4.15 -14.21
N ASN A 152 -6.16 -4.37 -15.53
CA ASN A 152 -5.33 -5.42 -16.11
C ASN A 152 -3.93 -4.82 -16.32
N PRO A 153 -2.89 -5.29 -15.60
CA PRO A 153 -1.60 -4.63 -15.59
C PRO A 153 -0.92 -4.64 -16.97
N ILE A 154 -1.06 -5.72 -17.75
CA ILE A 154 -0.45 -5.83 -19.09
C ILE A 154 -1.03 -4.76 -20.01
N ASN A 155 -2.36 -4.74 -20.16
CA ASN A 155 -3.04 -3.78 -21.04
C ASN A 155 -2.82 -2.33 -20.58
N PHE A 156 -2.73 -2.10 -19.27
CA PHE A 156 -2.52 -0.77 -18.73
C PHE A 156 -1.12 -0.25 -19.06
N LEU A 157 -0.08 -1.07 -18.86
CA LEU A 157 1.30 -0.71 -19.16
C LEU A 157 1.51 -0.47 -20.66
N GLU A 158 0.89 -1.28 -21.51
CA GLU A 158 0.91 -1.05 -22.97
C GLU A 158 0.29 0.30 -23.35
N ASN A 159 -0.81 0.70 -22.72
CA ASN A 159 -1.47 1.97 -23.04
C ASN A 159 -0.65 3.19 -22.61
N ILE A 160 -0.07 3.17 -21.40
CA ILE A 160 0.72 4.31 -20.90
C ILE A 160 2.04 4.48 -21.65
N ASN A 161 2.64 3.40 -22.16
CA ASN A 161 3.89 3.46 -22.93
C ASN A 161 3.68 3.96 -24.38
N ASN A 162 2.44 3.89 -24.88
CA ASN A 162 2.07 4.36 -26.22
C ASN A 162 1.44 5.76 -26.24
N SER A 163 1.33 6.42 -25.07
CA SER A 163 0.73 7.75 -24.89
C SER A 163 1.79 8.84 -24.81
#